data_AF-A0A3B4W9Q0-F1
#
_entry.id   AF-A0A3B4W9Q0-F1
#
_cell.length_a   1.000
_cell.length_b   1.000
_cell.length_c   1.000
_cell.angle_alpha   90.00
_cell.angle_beta   90.00
_cell.angle_gamma   90.00
#
_symmetry.space_group_name_H-M   'P 1'
#
loop_
_entity.id
_entity.type
_entity.pdbx_description
1 polymer ?
#
loop_
_entity_poly.entity_id
_entity_poly.type
_entity_poly.pdbx_seq_one_letter_code
_entity_poly.pdbx_strand_id
1 'polypeptide(L)' 'MASRPEEYLHCPVCHEIFQEPVLLSCSHSFCRACLSTWWTQNR' A
#
# COMPACT_ATOMS: atom_id res chain seq x y z
N MET A 1 19.09 -11.33 -13.91
CA MET A 1 17.82 -10.66 -14.27
C MET A 1 17.33 -10.00 -13.00
N ALA A 2 17.58 -8.70 -12.85
CA ALA A 2 17.12 -7.97 -11.67
C ALA A 2 15.58 -7.96 -11.70
N SER A 3 14.95 -8.51 -10.65
CA SER A 3 13.51 -8.44 -10.46
C SER A 3 13.08 -7.00 -10.61
N ARG A 4 12.19 -6.75 -11.57
CA ARG A 4 11.83 -5.41 -12.00
C ARG A 4 11.19 -4.72 -10.78
N PRO A 5 11.73 -3.58 -10.29
CA PRO A 5 11.26 -2.96 -9.03
C PRO A 5 9.78 -2.58 -9.08
N GLU A 6 9.21 -2.52 -10.28
CA GLU A 6 7.79 -2.32 -10.56
C GLU A 6 6.90 -3.38 -9.88
N GLU A 7 7.37 -4.61 -9.65
CA GLU A 7 6.53 -5.68 -9.09
C GLU A 7 6.31 -5.56 -7.57
N TYR A 8 7.20 -4.87 -6.86
CA TYR A 8 7.15 -4.74 -5.39
C TYR A 8 6.55 -3.41 -4.91
N LEU A 9 6.16 -2.55 -5.85
CA LEU A 9 5.58 -1.23 -5.55
C LEU A 9 4.06 -1.22 -5.64
N HIS A 10 3.39 -2.37 -5.58
CA HIS A 10 1.93 -2.45 -5.63
C HIS A 10 1.33 -2.56 -4.24
N CYS A 11 0.25 -1.81 -4.01
CA CYS A 11 -0.52 -1.93 -2.79
C CYS A 11 -1.32 -3.22 -2.76
N PRO A 12 -1.22 -4.04 -1.71
CA PRO A 12 -1.97 -5.30 -1.63
C PRO A 12 -3.49 -5.10 -1.45
N VAL A 13 -3.97 -3.85 -1.31
CA VAL A 13 -5.39 -3.53 -1.18
C VAL A 13 -6.02 -3.16 -2.51
N CYS A 14 -5.40 -2.24 -3.26
CA CYS A 14 -5.93 -1.79 -4.56
C CYS A 14 -5.18 -2.39 -5.77
N HIS A 15 -4.07 -3.10 -5.56
CA HIS A 15 -3.18 -3.66 -6.58
C HIS A 15 -2.58 -2.60 -7.53
N GLU A 16 -2.71 -1.33 -7.18
CA GLU A 16 -2.14 -0.19 -7.92
C GLU A 16 -0.75 0.17 -7.37
N ILE A 17 0.02 0.90 -8.16
CA ILE A 17 1.30 1.46 -7.72
C ILE A 17 1.07 2.31 -6.46
N PHE A 18 1.95 2.15 -5.45
CA PHE A 18 1.89 2.90 -4.22
C PHE A 18 1.95 4.41 -4.50
N GLN A 19 0.80 5.06 -4.43
CA GLN A 19 0.69 6.50 -4.44
C GLN A 19 0.60 6.95 -2.97
N GLU A 20 1.65 7.62 -2.49
CA GLU A 20 1.85 7.99 -1.08
C GLU A 20 1.82 6.76 -0.13
N PRO A 21 2.84 5.89 -0.17
CA PRO A 21 2.92 4.74 0.72
C PRO A 21 3.04 5.19 2.17
N VAL A 22 2.12 4.70 3.00
CA VAL A 22 2.19 4.82 4.46
C VAL A 22 2.71 3.52 5.02
N LEU A 23 3.81 3.59 5.76
CA LEU A 23 4.38 2.43 6.46
C LEU A 23 3.69 2.28 7.82
N LEU A 24 3.03 1.14 8.01
CA LEU A 24 2.46 0.79 9.31
C LEU A 24 3.52 0.20 10.24
N SER A 25 3.23 0.18 11.55
CA SER A 25 4.09 -0.41 12.58
C SER A 25 4.43 -1.89 12.34
N CYS A 26 3.59 -2.59 11.58
CA CYS A 26 3.80 -3.98 11.14
C CYS A 26 4.73 -4.10 9.92
N SER A 27 5.41 -3.02 9.50
CA SER A 27 6.29 -2.95 8.33
C SER A 27 5.60 -3.23 6.98
N HIS A 28 4.28 -3.03 6.92
CA HIS A 28 3.51 -3.12 5.68
C HIS A 28 3.25 -1.72 5.11
N SER A 29 3.50 -1.57 3.82
CA SER A 29 3.22 -0.34 3.07
C SER A 29 1.84 -0.43 2.42
N PHE A 30 1.04 0.62 2.55
CA PHE A 30 -0.27 0.74 1.91
C PHE A 30 -0.45 2.11 1.28
N CYS A 31 -1.34 2.23 0.29
CA CYS A 31 -1.74 3.54 -0.20
C CYS A 31 -2.46 4.32 0.90
N ARG A 32 -2.15 5.62 1.03
CA ARG A 32 -2.84 6.51 1.97
C ARG A 32 -4.35 6.48 1.81
N ALA A 33 -4.85 6.37 0.58
CA ALA A 33 -6.27 6.20 0.28
C ALA A 33 -6.85 4.91 0.86
N CYS A 34 -6.18 3.76 0.65
CA CYS A 34 -6.61 2.47 1.19
C CYS A 34 -6.64 2.48 2.73
N LEU A 35 -5.62 3.07 3.35
CA LEU A 35 -5.56 3.21 4.81
C LEU A 35 -6.68 4.11 5.35
N SER A 36 -6.95 5.24 4.69
CA SER A 36 -8.03 6.16 5.04
C SER A 36 -9.40 5.50 4.96
N THR A 37 -9.67 4.75 3.89
CA THR A 37 -10.90 3.97 3.73
C THR A 37 -11.03 2.92 4.84
N TRP A 38 -9.95 2.20 5.15
CA TRP A 38 -9.95 1.19 6.21
C TRP A 38 -10.28 1.80 7.59
N TRP A 39 -9.66 2.92 7.95
CA TRP A 39 -10.00 3.65 9.20
C TRP A 39 -11.43 4.17 9.23
N THR A 40 -11.98 4.55 8.09
CA THR A 40 -13.37 5.05 8.00
C THR A 40 -14.38 3.91 8.13
N GLN A 41 -14.07 2.72 7.61
CA GLN A 41 -14.96 1.55 7.67
C GLN A 41 -14.92 0.81 9.01
N ASN A 42 -13.86 0.94 9.80
CA ASN A 42 -13.73 0.29 11.11
C ASN A 42 -14.16 1.20 12.29
N ARG A 43 -15.15 2.07 12.08
CA ARG A 43 -15.76 2.92 13.11
C ARG A 43 -17.06 2.31 13.64
#